data_AF-A0A842P2W1-F1
#
_entry.id   AF-A0A842P2W1-F1
#
_cell.length_a   1.000
_cell.length_b   1.000
_cell.length_c   1.000
_cell.angle_alpha   90.00
_cell.angle_beta   90.00
_cell.angle_gamma   90.00
#
_symmetry.space_group_name_H-M   'P 1'
#
loop_
_entity.id
_entity.type
_entity.pdbx_description
1 polymer ?
#
loop_
_entity_poly.entity_id
_entity_poly.type
_entity_poly.pdbx_seq_one_letter_code
_entity_poly.pdbx_strand_id
1 'polypeptide(L)'
;MALVEGGYFYLSLNEPASVSDDPDSEVFVNIMGQDMYSRAYTVEEIEGYFQPLGLSLVKFHREIQVSEEFGEEHVIEFIYQKT
;
A
#
# COMPACT_ATOMS: atom_id res chain seq x y z
N MET A 1 6.87 16.80 -7.21
CA MET A 1 7.33 15.49 -6.70
C MET A 1 8.76 15.63 -6.22
N ALA A 2 9.08 15.20 -4.98
CA ALA A 2 10.41 15.37 -4.36
C ALA A 2 11.49 14.45 -4.96
N LEU A 3 11.08 13.41 -5.72
CA LEU A 3 11.97 12.46 -6.34
C LEU A 3 12.66 13.05 -7.59
N VAL A 4 13.98 12.91 -7.65
CA VAL A 4 14.81 13.30 -8.81
C VAL A 4 14.61 12.33 -9.98
N GLU A 5 14.95 12.78 -11.19
CA GLU A 5 14.85 11.96 -12.39
C GLU A 5 15.68 10.68 -12.28
N GLY A 6 15.12 9.54 -12.70
CA GLY A 6 15.72 8.21 -12.51
C GLY A 6 15.77 7.70 -11.06
N GLY A 7 15.27 8.46 -10.08
CA GLY A 7 15.21 8.06 -8.68
C GLY A 7 14.17 6.97 -8.40
N TYR A 8 14.37 6.23 -7.31
CA TYR A 8 13.49 5.13 -6.90
C TYR A 8 12.58 5.52 -5.73
N PHE A 9 11.34 5.02 -5.77
CA PHE A 9 10.34 5.15 -4.72
C PHE A 9 9.88 3.76 -4.30
N TYR A 10 10.06 3.44 -3.02
CA TYR A 10 9.52 2.23 -2.40
C TYR A 10 8.25 2.58 -1.62
N LEU A 11 7.22 1.75 -1.78
CA LEU A 11 5.92 1.89 -1.15
C LEU A 11 5.47 0.52 -0.65
N SER A 12 5.02 0.45 0.60
CA SER A 12 4.37 -0.71 1.19
C SER A 12 3.07 -0.28 1.84
N LEU A 13 2.00 -1.02 1.58
CA LEU A 13 0.62 -0.70 1.98
C LEU A 13 -0.14 -1.97 2.33
N ASN A 14 -1.20 -1.81 3.14
CA ASN A 14 -2.14 -2.88 3.41
C ASN A 14 -3.08 -3.06 2.21
N GLU A 15 -3.39 -4.31 1.89
CA GLU A 15 -4.35 -4.73 0.86
C GLU A 15 -5.58 -5.37 1.53
N PRO A 16 -6.79 -5.23 0.97
CA PRO A 16 -7.96 -5.94 1.48
C PRO A 16 -7.76 -7.46 1.45
N ALA A 17 -8.15 -8.16 2.51
CA ALA A 17 -8.01 -9.62 2.61
C ALA A 17 -8.85 -10.37 1.55
N SER A 18 -9.97 -9.78 1.11
CA SER A 18 -10.79 -10.26 0.00
C SER A 18 -11.19 -9.12 -0.95
N VAL A 19 -11.37 -9.46 -2.23
CA VAL A 19 -11.91 -8.55 -3.27
C VAL A 19 -13.35 -8.09 -2.94
N SER A 20 -14.05 -8.82 -2.08
CA SER A 20 -15.39 -8.47 -1.59
C SER A 20 -15.37 -7.48 -0.42
N ASP A 21 -14.22 -7.28 0.21
CA ASP A 21 -14.12 -6.43 1.39
C ASP A 21 -14.10 -4.97 0.93
N ASP A 22 -14.95 -4.16 1.54
CA ASP A 22 -14.97 -2.74 1.28
C ASP A 22 -13.66 -2.13 1.84
N PRO A 23 -12.79 -1.53 1.01
CA PRO A 23 -11.53 -0.93 1.48
C PRO A 23 -11.77 0.21 2.48
N ASP A 24 -12.99 0.73 2.57
CA ASP A 24 -13.41 1.76 3.52
C ASP A 24 -14.11 1.18 4.79
N SER A 25 -14.22 -0.14 4.92
CA SER A 25 -14.96 -0.77 6.04
C SER A 25 -14.24 -0.71 7.39
N GLU A 26 -12.91 -0.57 7.41
CA GLU A 26 -12.09 -0.55 8.64
C GLU A 26 -11.13 0.65 8.69
N VAL A 27 -11.67 1.84 8.40
CA VAL A 27 -10.87 3.07 8.24
C VAL A 27 -10.22 3.55 9.54
N PHE A 28 -10.75 3.20 10.70
CA PHE A 28 -10.16 3.54 12.00
C PHE A 28 -9.79 2.28 12.78
N VAL A 29 -8.50 2.07 12.96
CA VAL A 29 -7.93 0.94 13.71
C VAL A 29 -7.34 1.43 15.02
N ASN A 30 -7.58 0.71 16.11
CA ASN A 30 -6.96 1.02 17.39
C ASN A 30 -5.58 0.36 17.46
N ILE A 31 -4.53 1.16 17.32
CA ILE A 31 -3.14 0.71 17.41
C ILE A 31 -2.54 1.27 18.69
N MET A 32 -2.14 0.39 19.61
CA MET A 32 -1.53 0.77 20.89
C MET A 32 -2.36 1.77 21.71
N GLY A 33 -3.69 1.67 21.67
CA GLY A 33 -4.59 2.58 22.38
C GLY A 33 -4.85 3.91 21.67
N GLN A 34 -4.39 4.09 20.44
CA GLN A 34 -4.68 5.25 19.60
C GLN A 34 -5.52 4.84 18.40
N ASP A 35 -6.59 5.59 18.14
CA ASP A 35 -7.39 5.40 16.93
C ASP A 35 -6.66 6.07 15.77
N MET A 36 -6.24 5.26 14.80
CA MET A 36 -5.51 5.71 13.63
C MET A 36 -6.36 5.49 12.38
N TYR A 37 -6.33 6.47 11.49
CA TYR A 37 -6.84 6.26 10.15
C TYR A 37 -5.90 5.29 9.42
N SER A 38 -6.40 4.12 9.03
CA SER A 38 -5.70 3.15 8.20
C SER A 38 -6.67 2.61 7.17
N ARG A 39 -6.32 2.72 5.89
CA ARG A 39 -7.14 2.27 4.76
C ARG A 39 -6.32 1.30 3.94
N ALA A 40 -6.96 0.21 3.51
CA ALA A 40 -6.37 -0.72 2.58
C ALA A 40 -6.49 -0.22 1.13
N TYR A 41 -5.53 -0.56 0.28
CA TYR A 41 -5.48 -0.14 -1.11
C TYR A 41 -5.36 -1.35 -2.03
N THR A 42 -6.02 -1.29 -3.18
CA THR A 42 -5.82 -2.30 -4.22
C THR A 42 -4.64 -1.95 -5.12
N VAL A 43 -4.08 -2.97 -5.78
CA VAL A 43 -3.01 -2.77 -6.77
C VAL A 43 -3.47 -1.83 -7.89
N GLU A 44 -4.72 -1.98 -8.34
CA GLU A 44 -5.29 -1.17 -9.41
C GLU A 44 -5.40 0.32 -9.03
N GLU A 45 -5.79 0.62 -7.78
CA GLU A 45 -5.80 2.01 -7.28
C GLU A 45 -4.40 2.63 -7.31
N ILE A 46 -3.40 1.91 -6.78
CA ILE A 46 -2.02 2.38 -6.67
C ILE A 46 -1.41 2.62 -8.05
N GLU A 47 -1.56 1.68 -8.98
CA GLU A 47 -1.10 1.85 -10.36
C GLU A 47 -1.80 3.03 -11.05
N GLY A 48 -3.11 3.19 -10.85
CA GLY A 48 -3.90 4.30 -11.36
C GLY A 48 -3.44 5.67 -10.86
N TYR A 49 -2.87 5.76 -9.66
CA TYR A 49 -2.31 7.00 -9.12
C TYR A 49 -0.91 7.31 -9.62
N PHE A 50 -0.01 6.33 -9.64
CA PHE A 50 1.41 6.60 -9.83
C PHE A 50 1.85 6.59 -11.30
N GLN A 51 1.27 5.75 -12.16
CA GLN A 51 1.66 5.72 -13.58
C GLN A 51 1.45 7.08 -14.28
N PRO A 52 0.31 7.80 -14.09
CA PRO A 52 0.13 9.12 -14.69
C PRO A 52 1.10 10.20 -14.19
N LEU A 53 1.79 9.96 -13.07
CA LEU A 53 2.76 10.88 -12.48
C LEU A 53 4.19 10.70 -13.02
N GLY A 54 4.38 9.85 -14.04
CA GLY A 54 5.71 9.53 -14.58
C GLY A 54 6.50 8.60 -13.68
N LEU A 55 5.82 7.72 -12.94
CA LEU A 55 6.44 6.65 -12.16
C LEU A 55 6.20 5.32 -12.87
N SER A 56 7.28 4.69 -13.31
CA SER A 56 7.25 3.38 -13.95
C SER A 56 7.46 2.28 -12.90
N LEU A 57 6.63 1.24 -12.93
CA LEU A 57 6.74 0.10 -12.03
C LEU A 57 7.99 -0.71 -12.38
N VAL A 58 8.88 -0.89 -11.39
CA VAL A 58 10.10 -1.70 -11.49
C VAL A 58 9.87 -3.09 -10.92
N LYS A 59 9.22 -3.15 -9.74
CA LYS A 59 8.95 -4.41 -9.06
C LYS A 59 7.68 -4.30 -8.22
N PHE A 60 6.92 -5.39 -8.21
CA PHE A 60 5.77 -5.60 -7.33
C PHE A 60 6.01 -6.85 -6.49
N HIS A 61 5.58 -6.82 -5.23
CA HIS A 61 5.54 -7.95 -4.33
C HIS A 61 4.25 -7.94 -3.50
N ARG A 62 3.76 -9.12 -3.15
CA ARG A 62 2.62 -9.31 -2.26
C ARG A 62 3.00 -10.39 -1.26
N GLU A 63 2.74 -10.11 0.01
CA GLU A 63 3.00 -11.04 1.11
C GLU A 63 1.93 -10.96 2.18
N ILE A 64 1.88 -11.98 3.02
CA ILE A 64 1.05 -12.01 4.23
C ILE A 64 2.03 -11.95 5.40
N GLN A 65 1.93 -10.89 6.20
CA GLN A 65 2.68 -10.73 7.44
C GLN A 65 1.81 -11.15 8.61
N VAL A 66 2.41 -11.82 9.60
CA VAL A 66 1.70 -12.25 10.81
C VAL A 66 2.47 -11.75 12.02
N SER A 67 1.80 -10.97 12.89
CA SER A 67 2.36 -10.44 14.13
C SER A 67 1.42 -10.64 15.32
N GLU A 68 1.95 -10.56 16.54
CA GLU A 68 1.12 -10.65 17.76
C GLU A 68 0.27 -9.40 17.93
N GLU A 69 0.78 -8.25 17.51
CA GLU A 69 0.19 -6.93 17.70
C GLU A 69 -0.89 -6.61 16.67
N PHE A 70 -0.71 -7.03 15.42
CA PHE A 70 -1.58 -6.66 14.29
C PHE A 70 -2.32 -7.84 13.66
N GLY A 71 -2.02 -9.07 14.07
CA GLY A 71 -2.64 -10.26 13.50
C GLY A 71 -2.10 -10.57 12.10
N GLU A 72 -3.00 -10.98 11.20
CA GLU A 72 -2.67 -11.29 9.81
C GLU A 72 -2.89 -10.05 8.93
N GLU A 73 -1.83 -9.58 8.28
CA GLU A 73 -1.82 -8.40 7.43
C GLU A 73 -1.47 -8.80 5.99
N HIS A 74 -2.34 -8.44 5.05
CA HIS A 74 -2.08 -8.59 3.63
C HIS A 74 -1.36 -7.34 3.14
N VAL A 75 -0.14 -7.49 2.62
CA VAL A 75 0.74 -6.38 2.29
C VAL A 75 1.07 -6.41 0.80
N ILE A 76 0.99 -5.24 0.15
CA ILE A 76 1.44 -5.00 -1.21
C ILE A 76 2.61 -4.03 -1.20
N GLU A 77 3.67 -4.39 -1.92
CA GLU A 77 4.89 -3.61 -2.01
C GLU A 77 5.24 -3.28 -3.46
N PHE A 78 5.73 -2.07 -3.67
CA PHE A 78 6.07 -1.54 -4.97
C PHE A 78 7.45 -0.87 -4.93
N ILE A 79 8.18 -1.05 -6.02
CA ILE A 79 9.33 -0.22 -6.36
C ILE A 79 8.98 0.47 -7.67
N TYR A 80 8.92 1.79 -7.65
CA TYR A 80 8.77 2.63 -8.83
C TYR A 80 10.07 3.37 -9.14
N GLN A 81 10.26 3.73 -10.39
CA GLN A 81 11.30 4.64 -10.84
C GLN A 81 10.67 5.84 -11.53
N LYS A 82 11.14 7.06 -11.22
CA LYS A 82 10.76 8.26 -11.96
C LYS A 82 11.39 8.25 -13.35
N THR A 83 10.55 8.53 -14.35
CA THR A 83 10.89 8.60 -15.78
C THR A 83 10.57 9.95 -16.39
#